data_AF-A0A8T3KQF7-F1
#
_entry.id   AF-A0A8T3KQF7-F1
#
_cell.length_a   1.000
_cell.length_b   1.000
_cell.length_c   1.000
_cell.angle_alpha   90.00
_cell.angle_beta   90.00
_cell.angle_gamma   90.00
#
_symmetry.space_group_name_H-M   'P 1'
#
loop_
_entity.id
_entity.type
_entity.pdbx_description
1 polymer ?
#
loop_
_entity_poly.entity_id
_entity_poly.type
_entity_poly.pdbx_seq_one_letter_code
_entity_poly.pdbx_strand_id
1 'polypeptide(L)'
;MNNYRGDSYGYNPSHMYATQSDMDDTYMMQMYPEACLVIHRHAEQECIRREAMGHLPYTAYPSRAVLDEMIEEVYKKCKTELYKEKKEYKEHEDRQPFYFGGDGIFRDLVAIILLGELFRRRRLFRRRFFLGI
;
A
#
# COMPACT_ATOMS: atom_id res chain seq x y z
N MET A 1 -2.13 -23.59 -50.37
CA MET A 1 -2.33 -24.29 -49.09
C MET A 1 -2.10 -23.30 -47.97
N ASN A 2 -3.19 -22.71 -47.45
CA ASN A 2 -3.13 -21.78 -46.32
C ASN A 2 -2.94 -22.59 -45.03
N ASN A 3 -1.73 -22.54 -44.48
CA ASN A 3 -1.46 -23.06 -43.14
C ASN A 3 -2.04 -22.06 -42.12
N TYR A 4 -3.25 -22.32 -41.67
CA TYR A 4 -3.77 -21.78 -40.42
C TYR A 4 -2.96 -22.38 -39.26
N ARG A 5 -1.75 -21.85 -39.04
CA ARG A 5 -1.11 -21.93 -37.73
C ARG A 5 -1.85 -20.93 -36.85
N GLY A 6 -2.84 -21.44 -36.12
CA GLY A 6 -3.47 -20.71 -35.04
C GLY A 6 -2.39 -20.29 -34.06
N ASP A 7 -2.06 -19.00 -34.11
CA ASP A 7 -1.27 -18.31 -33.11
C ASP A 7 -1.99 -18.41 -31.76
N SER A 8 -1.68 -19.46 -31.00
CA SER A 8 -2.14 -19.66 -29.62
C SER A 8 -1.37 -18.74 -28.67
N TYR A 9 -1.39 -17.43 -28.92
CA TYR A 9 -0.86 -16.45 -27.98
C TYR A 9 -1.93 -16.13 -26.92
N GLY A 10 -1.63 -16.47 -25.66
CA GLY A 10 -1.95 -15.55 -24.57
C GLY A 10 -3.03 -15.94 -23.56
N TYR A 11 -3.44 -17.20 -23.42
CA TYR A 11 -4.38 -17.60 -22.35
C TYR A 11 -3.66 -18.41 -21.28
N ASN A 12 -2.97 -17.72 -20.36
CA ASN A 12 -2.55 -18.33 -19.10
C ASN A 12 -3.61 -17.96 -18.04
N PRO A 13 -4.47 -18.90 -17.60
CA PRO A 13 -5.52 -18.61 -16.61
C PRO A 13 -4.96 -17.95 -15.35
N SER A 14 -3.77 -18.37 -14.91
CA SER A 14 -3.07 -17.80 -13.74
C SER A 14 -2.76 -16.32 -13.90
N HIS A 15 -2.47 -15.86 -15.11
CA HIS A 15 -2.26 -14.44 -15.41
C HIS A 15 -3.57 -13.66 -15.30
N MET A 16 -4.67 -14.16 -15.87
CA MET A 16 -5.97 -13.51 -15.77
C MET A 16 -6.46 -13.39 -14.32
N TYR A 17 -6.29 -14.44 -13.51
CA TYR A 17 -6.63 -14.39 -12.08
C TYR A 17 -5.76 -13.41 -11.29
N ALA A 18 -4.47 -13.29 -11.62
CA ALA A 18 -3.58 -12.33 -10.98
C ALA A 18 -3.99 -10.88 -11.31
N THR A 19 -4.24 -10.58 -12.59
CA THR A 19 -4.67 -9.25 -13.04
C THR A 19 -6.05 -8.88 -12.50
N GLN A 20 -6.99 -9.84 -12.44
CA GLN A 20 -8.30 -9.63 -11.83
C GLN A 20 -8.16 -9.32 -10.32
N SER A 21 -7.31 -10.07 -9.61
CA SER A 21 -7.05 -9.82 -8.18
C SER A 21 -6.46 -8.43 -7.93
N ASP A 22 -5.61 -7.92 -8.81
CA ASP A 22 -5.02 -6.58 -8.68
C ASP A 22 -6.05 -5.47 -9.01
N MET A 23 -6.96 -5.72 -9.97
CA MET A 23 -8.10 -4.85 -10.23
C MET A 23 -9.08 -4.79 -9.05
N ASP A 24 -9.39 -5.94 -8.45
CA ASP A 24 -10.25 -6.03 -7.27
C ASP A 24 -9.63 -5.28 -6.08
N ASP A 25 -8.32 -5.46 -5.83
CA ASP A 25 -7.58 -4.72 -4.80
C ASP A 25 -7.70 -3.20 -5.02
N THR A 26 -7.55 -2.74 -6.28
CA THR A 26 -7.64 -1.32 -6.65
C THR A 26 -9.05 -0.76 -6.44
N TYR A 27 -10.08 -1.52 -6.84
CA TYR A 27 -11.48 -1.14 -6.65
C TYR A 27 -11.84 -1.03 -5.15
N MET A 28 -11.41 -2.00 -4.35
CA MET A 28 -11.67 -2.00 -2.90
C MET A 28 -11.00 -0.82 -2.21
N MET A 29 -9.79 -0.44 -2.64
CA MET A 29 -9.08 0.72 -2.12
C MET A 29 -9.83 2.04 -2.37
N GLN A 30 -10.56 2.19 -3.48
CA GLN A 30 -11.34 3.41 -3.77
C GLN A 30 -12.47 3.65 -2.76
N MET A 31 -12.92 2.58 -2.07
CA MET A 31 -13.95 2.66 -1.03
C MET A 31 -13.38 2.92 0.37
N TYR A 32 -12.06 3.07 0.50
CA TYR A 32 -11.45 3.28 1.80
C TYR A 32 -11.75 4.69 2.34
N PRO A 33 -11.87 4.85 3.67
CA PRO A 33 -11.91 6.16 4.29
C PRO A 33 -10.70 7.00 3.89
N GLU A 34 -10.88 8.31 3.77
CA GLU A 34 -9.84 9.27 3.36
C GLU A 34 -8.55 9.14 4.17
N ALA A 35 -8.66 9.00 5.49
CA ALA A 35 -7.50 8.78 6.36
C ALA A 35 -6.69 7.53 5.96
N CYS A 36 -7.36 6.44 5.59
CA CYS A 36 -6.71 5.21 5.16
C CYS A 36 -6.04 5.39 3.80
N LEU A 37 -6.62 6.17 2.88
CA LEU A 37 -6.02 6.51 1.58
C LEU A 37 -4.74 7.34 1.76
N VAL A 38 -4.77 8.33 2.66
CA VAL A 38 -3.59 9.15 2.99
C VAL A 38 -2.49 8.30 3.60
N ILE A 39 -2.82 7.44 4.57
CA ILE A 39 -1.85 6.51 5.16
C ILE A 39 -1.27 5.58 4.09
N HIS A 40 -2.12 5.00 3.26
CA HIS A 40 -1.72 4.08 2.21
C HIS A 40 -0.70 4.72 1.25
N ARG A 41 -0.99 5.94 0.79
CA ARG A 41 -0.08 6.71 -0.08
C ARG A 41 1.27 6.98 0.58
N HIS A 42 1.29 7.41 1.84
CA HIS A 42 2.55 7.68 2.56
C HIS A 42 3.34 6.40 2.86
N ALA A 43 2.65 5.31 3.16
CA ALA A 43 3.25 3.99 3.35
C ALA A 43 3.91 3.49 2.05
N GLU A 44 3.23 3.62 0.92
CA GLU A 44 3.77 3.26 -0.40
C GLU A 44 5.05 4.06 -0.71
N GLN A 45 5.00 5.39 -0.54
CA GLN A 45 6.15 6.27 -0.76
C GLN A 45 7.33 5.93 0.14
N GLU A 46 7.08 5.60 1.41
CA GLU A 46 8.13 5.20 2.34
C GLU A 46 8.78 3.88 1.94
N CYS A 47 8.00 2.88 1.49
CA CYS A 47 8.54 1.64 0.93
C CYS A 47 9.40 1.90 -0.31
N ILE A 48 8.92 2.69 -1.28
CA ILE A 48 9.69 3.06 -2.49
C ILE A 48 11.00 3.76 -2.12
N ARG A 49 10.95 4.69 -1.18
CA ARG A 49 12.13 5.42 -0.71
C ARG A 49 13.17 4.48 -0.08
N ARG A 50 12.73 3.55 0.78
CA ARG A 50 13.62 2.57 1.44
C ARG A 50 14.20 1.57 0.45
N GLU A 51 13.44 1.16 -0.56
CA GLU A 51 13.92 0.34 -1.67
C GLU A 51 15.00 1.07 -2.48
N ALA A 52 14.76 2.34 -2.83
CA ALA A 52 15.73 3.17 -3.57
C ALA A 52 17.04 3.38 -2.80
N MET A 53 16.99 3.42 -1.48
CA MET A 53 18.17 3.50 -0.60
C MET A 53 18.86 2.15 -0.39
N GLY A 54 18.32 1.04 -0.92
CA GLY A 54 18.85 -0.31 -0.71
C GLY A 54 18.57 -0.89 0.69
N HIS A 55 17.76 -0.22 1.51
CA HIS A 55 17.46 -0.62 2.88
C HIS A 55 16.31 -1.64 2.99
N LEU A 56 15.58 -1.86 1.89
CA LEU A 56 14.48 -2.83 1.82
C LEU A 56 14.68 -3.81 0.64
N PRO A 57 15.62 -4.77 0.76
CA PRO A 57 15.81 -5.75 -0.29
C PRO A 57 14.60 -6.70 -0.39
N TYR A 58 14.17 -7.01 -1.61
CA TYR A 58 13.03 -7.89 -1.89
C TYR A 58 13.13 -9.28 -1.24
N THR A 59 14.35 -9.72 -0.90
CA THR A 59 14.67 -11.04 -0.36
C THR A 59 14.71 -11.08 1.17
N ALA A 60 14.83 -9.96 1.88
CA ALA A 60 14.91 -9.94 3.34
C ALA A 60 13.70 -9.24 3.98
N TYR A 61 13.49 -9.47 5.27
CA TYR A 61 12.53 -8.69 6.07
C TYR A 61 13.29 -7.55 6.76
N PRO A 62 12.71 -6.34 6.82
CA PRO A 62 13.28 -5.27 7.63
C PRO A 62 13.29 -5.71 9.10
N SER A 63 14.30 -5.28 9.85
CA SER A 63 14.34 -5.53 11.29
C SER A 63 13.21 -4.77 11.99
N ARG A 64 12.87 -5.19 13.22
CA ARG A 64 11.84 -4.51 14.02
C ARG A 64 12.15 -3.01 14.21
N ALA A 65 13.41 -2.67 14.45
CA ALA A 65 13.85 -1.28 14.58
C ALA A 65 13.60 -0.46 13.31
N VAL A 66 13.85 -1.05 12.14
CA VAL A 66 13.58 -0.39 10.84
C VAL A 66 12.08 -0.23 10.62
N LEU A 67 11.27 -1.24 10.98
CA LEU A 67 9.82 -1.13 10.92
C LEU A 67 9.29 -0.02 11.82
N ASP A 68 9.74 0.05 13.07
CA ASP A 68 9.33 1.08 14.02
C ASP A 68 9.69 2.49 13.50
N GLU A 69 10.86 2.64 12.87
CA GLU A 69 11.29 3.88 12.22
C GLU A 69 10.39 4.24 11.02
N MET A 70 10.05 3.27 10.16
CA MET A 70 9.16 3.48 9.02
C MET A 70 7.74 3.87 9.48
N ILE A 71 7.21 3.20 10.51
CA ILE A 71 5.91 3.52 11.11
C ILE A 71 5.90 4.97 11.61
N GLU A 72 6.95 5.37 12.31
CA GLU A 72 7.07 6.71 12.86
C GLU A 72 7.13 7.78 11.75
N GLU A 73 7.89 7.54 10.69
CA GLU A 73 7.98 8.47 9.56
C GLU A 73 6.66 8.61 8.80
N VAL A 74 5.94 7.51 8.57
CA VAL A 74 4.62 7.54 7.94
C VAL A 74 3.63 8.27 8.86
N TYR A 75 3.61 7.94 10.16
CA TYR A 75 2.76 8.58 11.15
C TYR A 75 2.95 10.11 11.15
N LYS A 76 4.20 10.61 11.18
CA LYS A 76 4.50 12.04 11.14
C LYS A 76 3.96 12.73 9.89
N LYS A 77 4.13 12.11 8.71
CA LYS A 77 3.65 12.66 7.43
C LYS A 77 2.13 12.71 7.39
N CYS A 78 1.45 11.63 7.76
CA CYS A 78 -0.01 11.56 7.81
C CYS A 78 -0.57 12.56 8.84
N LYS A 79 0.03 12.64 10.02
CA LYS A 79 -0.35 13.62 11.06
C LYS A 79 -0.21 15.04 10.52
N THR A 80 0.88 15.35 9.83
CA THR A 80 1.08 16.69 9.27
C THR A 80 0.01 17.05 8.24
N GLU A 81 -0.34 16.12 7.36
CA GLU A 81 -1.32 16.35 6.30
C GLU A 81 -2.75 16.45 6.82
N LEU A 82 -3.21 15.44 7.57
CA LEU A 82 -4.58 15.39 8.08
C LEU A 82 -4.88 16.53 9.07
N TYR A 83 -3.87 17.02 9.79
CA TYR A 83 -4.03 18.18 10.68
C TYR A 83 -3.98 19.52 9.93
N LYS A 84 -3.32 19.60 8.76
CA LYS A 84 -3.34 20.80 7.91
C LYS A 84 -4.71 20.99 7.29
N GLU A 85 -5.27 19.95 6.69
CA GLU A 85 -6.62 19.98 6.10
C GLU A 85 -7.66 20.43 7.14
N LYS A 86 -7.59 19.92 8.37
CA LYS A 86 -8.49 20.33 9.45
C LYS A 86 -8.35 21.78 9.91
N LYS A 87 -7.21 22.44 9.75
CA LYS A 87 -7.08 23.87 10.06
C LYS A 87 -7.81 24.76 9.05
N GLU A 88 -7.95 24.30 7.80
CA GLU A 88 -8.71 24.99 6.75
C GLU A 88 -10.23 24.76 6.90
N TYR A 89 -10.66 23.58 7.37
CA TYR A 89 -12.08 23.21 7.53
C TYR A 89 -12.72 23.60 8.88
N LYS A 90 -12.22 24.63 9.57
CA LYS A 90 -12.69 25.02 10.92
C LYS A 90 -14.07 25.70 10.99
N GLU A 91 -14.83 25.74 9.90
CA GLU A 91 -16.15 26.39 9.88
C GLU A 91 -17.34 25.44 10.08
N HIS A 92 -17.19 24.11 9.95
CA HIS A 92 -18.33 23.20 10.16
C HIS A 92 -17.97 21.93 10.95
N GLU A 93 -18.61 21.83 12.13
CA GLU A 93 -19.10 20.60 12.78
C GLU A 93 -18.12 19.68 13.53
N ASP A 94 -18.32 19.65 14.86
CA ASP A 94 -18.36 18.60 15.89
C ASP A 94 -17.97 17.13 15.64
N ARG A 95 -17.38 16.75 14.49
CA ARG A 95 -16.80 15.42 14.29
C ARG A 95 -15.35 15.39 14.79
N GLN A 96 -15.20 15.09 16.08
CA GLN A 96 -13.93 14.56 16.60
C GLN A 96 -13.59 13.28 15.83
N PRO A 97 -12.53 13.23 15.02
CA PRO A 97 -12.20 12.03 14.27
C PRO A 97 -11.72 10.98 15.24
N PHE A 98 -12.10 9.73 14.98
CA PHE A 98 -11.74 8.54 15.75
C PHE A 98 -10.23 8.39 16.04
N TYR A 99 -9.39 9.14 15.33
CA TYR A 99 -7.92 9.12 15.37
C TYR A 99 -7.30 10.09 16.40
N PHE A 100 -8.08 10.96 17.06
CA PHE A 100 -7.56 12.05 17.92
C PHE A 100 -7.54 11.73 19.43
N GLY A 101 -8.16 10.63 19.87
CA GLY A 101 -8.26 10.26 21.29
C GLY A 101 -7.21 9.27 21.80
N GLY A 102 -6.40 8.70 20.91
CA GLY A 102 -5.35 7.76 21.29
C GLY A 102 -4.31 7.65 20.20
N ASP A 103 -3.18 8.33 20.36
CA ASP A 103 -2.04 8.27 19.43
C ASP A 103 -1.64 6.81 19.09
N GLY A 104 -1.91 5.86 20.00
CA GLY A 104 -1.76 4.43 19.77
C GLY A 104 -2.62 3.89 18.63
N ILE A 105 -3.93 4.19 18.57
CA ILE A 105 -4.85 3.62 17.57
C ILE A 105 -4.49 4.09 16.16
N PHE A 106 -4.16 5.37 16.00
CA PHE A 106 -3.74 5.90 14.69
C PHE A 106 -2.38 5.33 14.27
N ARG A 107 -1.43 5.21 15.22
CA ARG A 107 -0.13 4.58 14.95
C ARG A 107 -0.28 3.09 14.60
N ASP A 108 -1.18 2.37 15.25
CA ASP A 108 -1.49 0.98 14.95
C ASP A 108 -2.13 0.84 13.56
N LEU A 109 -3.03 1.76 13.18
CA LEU A 109 -3.59 1.79 11.84
C LEU A 109 -2.51 2.04 10.78
N VAL A 110 -1.59 2.97 11.04
CA VAL A 110 -0.41 3.20 10.19
C VAL A 110 0.42 1.92 10.06
N ALA A 111 0.70 1.24 11.18
CA ALA A 111 1.46 0.00 11.18
C ALA A 111 0.77 -1.09 10.36
N ILE A 112 -0.54 -1.29 10.53
CA ILE A 112 -1.33 -2.29 9.79
C ILE A 112 -1.27 -2.03 8.29
N ILE A 113 -1.49 -0.78 7.85
CA ILE A 113 -1.48 -0.43 6.43
C ILE A 113 -0.06 -0.58 5.84
N LEU A 114 0.97 -0.13 6.56
CA LEU A 114 2.36 -0.28 6.13
C LEU A 114 2.78 -1.75 5.99
N LEU A 115 2.39 -2.60 6.95
CA LEU A 115 2.62 -4.05 6.85
C LEU A 115 1.91 -4.64 5.64
N GLY A 116 0.68 -4.20 5.36
CA GLY A 116 -0.06 -4.57 4.15
C GLY A 116 0.73 -4.29 2.87
N GLU A 117 1.36 -3.11 2.77
CA GLU A 117 2.20 -2.75 1.62
C GLU A 117 3.44 -3.63 1.49
N LEU A 118 4.13 -3.90 2.59
CA LEU A 118 5.31 -4.78 2.60
C LEU A 118 4.95 -6.20 2.14
N PHE A 119 3.81 -6.74 2.59
CA PHE A 119 3.33 -8.04 2.15
C PHE A 119 2.91 -8.04 0.68
N ARG A 120 2.21 -7.00 0.22
CA ARG A 120 1.76 -6.84 -1.17
C ARG A 120 2.95 -6.85 -2.12
N ARG A 121 3.98 -6.03 -1.86
CA ARG A 121 5.21 -5.95 -2.66
C ARG A 121 5.91 -7.30 -2.79
N ARG A 122 5.98 -8.05 -1.68
CA ARG A 122 6.57 -9.40 -1.67
C ARG A 122 5.72 -10.42 -2.42
N ARG A 123 4.40 -10.32 -2.33
CA ARG A 123 3.46 -11.15 -3.09
C ARG A 123 3.62 -10.91 -4.59
N LEU A 124 3.71 -9.65 -5.01
CA LEU A 124 3.92 -9.27 -6.41
C LEU A 124 5.27 -9.76 -6.94
N PHE A 125 6.35 -9.59 -6.17
CA PHE A 125 7.68 -10.12 -6.54
C PHE A 125 7.65 -11.63 -6.75
N ARG A 126 7.08 -12.39 -5.80
CA ARG A 126 6.97 -13.85 -5.93
C ARG A 126 6.06 -14.25 -7.10
N ARG A 127 4.94 -13.56 -7.31
CA ARG A 127 4.07 -13.81 -8.48
C ARG A 127 4.85 -13.62 -9.79
N ARG A 128 5.60 -12.52 -9.94
CA ARG A 128 6.43 -12.26 -11.14
C ARG A 128 7.51 -13.31 -11.36
N PHE A 129 8.25 -13.67 -10.30
CA PHE A 129 9.32 -14.67 -10.39
C PHE A 129 8.82 -16.11 -10.63
N PHE A 130 7.69 -16.52 -10.03
CA PHE A 130 7.17 -17.88 -10.16
C PHE A 130 6.17 -18.06 -11.32
N LEU A 131 5.52 -16.99 -11.80
CA LEU A 131 4.58 -17.03 -12.93
C LEU A 131 5.17 -16.48 -14.24
N GLY A 132 6.41 -15.97 -14.22
CA GLY A 132 7.06 -15.39 -15.41
C GLY A 132 6.32 -14.16 -15.95
N ILE A 133 5.91 -13.26 -15.05
CA ILE A 133 5.27 -11.97 -15.38
C ILE A 133 6.31 -10.86 -15.35
#